data_AF-A0A6L9ZGN0-F1
#
_entry.id   AF-A0A6L9ZGN0-F1
#
_cell.length_a   1.000
_cell.length_b   1.000
_cell.length_c   1.000
_cell.angle_alpha   90.00
_cell.angle_beta   90.00
_cell.angle_gamma   90.00
#
_symmetry.space_group_name_H-M   'P 1'
#
loop_
_entity.id
_entity.type
_entity.pdbx_description
1 polymer ?
#
loop_
_entity_poly.entity_id
_entity_poly.type
_entity_poly.pdbx_seq_one_letter_code
_entity_poly.pdbx_strand_id
1 'polypeptide(L)'
;MAEKQLAQFSLADGTTFLVEVEKPESRGIERVSLGGKQVLKARQTFEEALDQIKPVASAVITKLRDLNQPADEVEVKFGLKLTA
;
A
#
# COMPACT_ATOMS: atom_id res chain seq x y z
N MET A 1 -9.14 -19.58 -2.17
CA MET A 1 -9.25 -18.25 -2.80
C MET A 1 -9.30 -17.24 -1.66
N ALA A 2 -8.36 -16.29 -1.59
CA ALA A 2 -8.42 -15.23 -0.58
C ALA A 2 -9.65 -14.36 -0.87
N GLU A 3 -10.53 -14.19 0.11
CA GLU A 3 -11.70 -13.32 -0.03
C GLU A 3 -11.20 -11.87 -0.15
N LYS A 4 -11.69 -11.12 -1.13
CA LYS A 4 -11.32 -9.71 -1.33
C LYS A 4 -12.37 -8.80 -0.72
N GLN A 5 -11.94 -7.64 -0.22
CA GLN A 5 -12.83 -6.59 0.26
C GLN A 5 -12.36 -5.21 -0.20
N LEU A 6 -13.28 -4.25 -0.27
CA LEU A 6 -12.93 -2.86 -0.56
C LEU A 6 -12.41 -2.18 0.70
N ALA A 7 -11.24 -1.54 0.57
CA ALA A 7 -10.69 -0.64 1.57
C ALA A 7 -10.65 0.79 1.03
N GLN A 8 -10.97 1.75 1.88
CA GLN A 8 -10.90 3.18 1.60
C GLN A 8 -9.61 3.74 2.18
N PHE A 9 -8.78 4.29 1.30
CA PHE A 9 -7.60 5.07 1.65
C PHE A 9 -7.91 6.55 1.54
N SER A 10 -7.18 7.35 2.30
CA SER A 10 -7.25 8.81 2.24
C SER A 10 -5.90 9.35 1.80
N LEU A 11 -5.93 10.39 0.98
CA LEU A 11 -4.79 11.23 0.64
C LEU A 11 -4.68 12.37 1.65
N ALA A 12 -3.52 13.01 1.69
CA ALA A 12 -3.23 14.12 2.60
C ALA A 12 -4.11 15.36 2.32
N ASP A 13 -4.59 15.52 1.09
CA ASP A 13 -5.53 16.57 0.68
C ASP A 13 -7.00 16.28 1.07
N GLY A 14 -7.25 15.13 1.72
CA GLY A 14 -8.58 14.67 2.11
C GLY A 14 -9.33 13.90 1.03
N THR A 15 -8.77 13.76 -0.18
CA THR A 15 -9.33 12.92 -1.25
C THR A 15 -9.30 11.46 -0.82
N THR A 16 -10.37 10.72 -1.09
CA THR A 16 -10.46 9.29 -0.72
C THR A 16 -10.60 8.41 -1.96
N PHE A 17 -9.98 7.24 -1.94
CA PHE A 17 -10.09 6.26 -3.02
C PHE A 17 -10.28 4.84 -2.48
N LEU A 18 -10.85 3.97 -3.31
CA LEU A 18 -11.15 2.58 -2.97
C LEU A 18 -10.16 1.62 -3.61
N VAL A 19 -9.70 0.63 -2.84
CA VAL A 19 -8.76 -0.39 -3.28
C VAL A 19 -9.27 -1.76 -2.86
N GLU A 20 -9.17 -2.75 -3.74
CA GLU A 20 -9.37 -4.14 -3.36
C GLU A 20 -8.18 -4.66 -2.56
N VAL A 21 -8.43 -5.05 -1.31
CA VAL A 21 -7.44 -5.69 -0.44
C VAL A 21 -7.89 -7.10 -0.08
N GLU A 22 -6.93 -7.95 0.28
CA GLU A 22 -7.22 -9.26 0.84
C GLU A 22 -7.91 -9.09 2.20
N LYS A 23 -8.97 -9.86 2.43
CA LYS A 23 -9.66 -9.91 3.72
C LYS A 23 -8.77 -10.65 4.72
N PRO A 24 -8.39 -10.02 5.84
CA PRO A 24 -7.70 -10.73 6.90
C PRO A 24 -8.56 -11.91 7.40
N GLU A 25 -7.96 -13.09 7.55
CA GLU A 25 -8.63 -14.21 8.22
C GLU A 25 -8.88 -13.84 9.69
N SER A 26 -10.09 -13.35 9.98
CA SER A 26 -10.51 -13.04 11.34
C SER A 26 -10.98 -14.33 12.01
N ARG A 27 -10.10 -14.99 12.77
CA ARG A 27 -10.51 -16.07 13.67
C ARG A 27 -11.19 -15.45 14.90
N GLY A 28 -12.53 -15.46 14.92
CA GLY A 28 -13.33 -15.25 16.14
C GLY A 28 -14.01 -13.89 16.30
N ILE A 29 -14.05 -13.01 15.29
CA ILE A 29 -14.77 -11.74 15.38
C ILE A 29 -15.63 -11.56 14.12
N GLU A 30 -16.93 -11.82 14.24
CA GLU A 30 -17.91 -11.59 13.19
C GLU A 30 -18.51 -10.19 13.33
N ARG A 31 -18.35 -9.33 12.31
CA ARG A 31 -18.82 -7.94 12.35
C ARG A 31 -20.33 -7.89 12.08
N VAL A 32 -21.09 -7.38 13.04
CA VAL A 32 -22.56 -7.23 12.98
C VAL A 32 -22.96 -5.78 12.67
N SER A 33 -22.91 -5.36 11.40
CA SER A 33 -23.46 -4.05 10.98
C SER A 33 -24.77 -4.23 10.20
N LEU A 34 -25.84 -3.60 10.67
CA LEU A 34 -27.13 -3.54 9.98
C LEU A 34 -27.11 -2.42 8.93
N GLY A 35 -26.93 -2.79 7.66
CA GLY A 35 -27.21 -1.91 6.53
C GLY A 35 -25.97 -1.24 5.93
N GLY A 36 -25.57 -1.71 4.75
CA GLY A 36 -24.62 -1.05 3.87
C GLY A 36 -23.28 -1.76 3.76
N LYS A 37 -22.81 -1.93 2.51
CA LYS A 37 -21.48 -2.46 2.19
C LYS A 37 -20.42 -1.68 2.97
N GLN A 38 -19.88 -2.28 4.03
CA GLN A 38 -18.91 -1.63 4.91
C GLN A 38 -17.54 -1.66 4.25
N VAL A 39 -17.08 -0.50 3.80
CA VAL A 39 -15.73 -0.33 3.25
C VAL A 39 -14.74 -0.24 4.41
N LEU A 40 -13.64 -0.97 4.33
CA LEU A 40 -12.62 -0.99 5.37
C LEU A 40 -11.81 0.31 5.32
N LYS A 41 -11.89 1.16 6.34
CA LYS A 41 -11.13 2.42 6.35
C LYS A 41 -9.67 2.13 6.73
N ALA A 42 -8.73 2.54 5.89
CA ALA A 42 -7.30 2.45 6.18
C ALA A 42 -6.95 3.26 7.43
N ARG A 43 -6.00 2.76 8.23
CA ARG A 43 -5.56 3.39 9.48
C ARG A 43 -4.66 4.60 9.29
N GLN A 44 -4.04 4.71 8.12
CA GLN A 44 -3.09 5.75 7.74
C GLN A 44 -3.40 6.20 6.30
N THR A 45 -2.94 7.40 5.97
CA THR A 45 -2.98 7.95 4.61
C THR A 45 -2.03 7.19 3.69
N PHE A 46 -2.27 7.33 2.38
CA PHE A 46 -1.39 6.72 1.38
C PHE A 46 0.02 7.31 1.42
N GLU A 47 0.15 8.61 1.64
CA GLU A 47 1.41 9.33 1.77
C GLU A 47 2.22 8.86 2.97
N GLU A 48 1.57 8.66 4.13
CA GLU A 48 2.23 8.08 5.31
C GLU A 48 2.76 6.67 5.04
N ALA A 49 2.07 5.87 4.20
CA ALA A 49 2.58 4.58 3.77
C ALA A 49 3.78 4.71 2.80
N LEU A 50 3.74 5.68 1.89
CA LEU A 50 4.84 5.95 0.96
C LEU A 50 6.09 6.50 1.65
N ASP A 51 5.93 7.29 2.71
CA ASP A 51 7.05 7.80 3.49
C ASP A 51 7.88 6.68 4.13
N GLN A 52 7.25 5.53 4.44
CA GLN A 52 7.96 4.36 4.93
C GLN A 52 8.80 3.66 3.85
N ILE A 53 8.40 3.70 2.58
CA ILE A 53 9.15 3.06 1.48
C ILE A 53 10.19 3.97 0.83
N LYS A 54 10.03 5.29 0.96
CA LYS A 54 10.97 6.31 0.47
C LYS A 54 12.44 6.05 0.84
N PRO A 55 12.82 5.68 2.08
CA PRO A 55 14.22 5.37 2.39
C PRO A 55 14.74 4.12 1.66
N VAL A 56 13.89 3.12 1.42
CA VAL A 56 14.26 1.90 0.68
C VAL A 56 14.56 2.23 -0.76
N ALA A 57 13.69 2.98 -1.43
CA ALA A 57 13.91 3.42 -2.80
C ALA A 57 15.17 4.30 -2.92
N SER A 58 15.39 5.20 -1.96
CA SER A 58 16.58 6.07 -1.91
C SER A 58 17.87 5.26 -1.80
N ALA A 59 17.88 4.21 -0.97
CA ALA A 59 19.05 3.34 -0.82
C ALA A 59 19.40 2.60 -2.12
N VAL A 60 18.40 2.06 -2.83
CA VAL A 60 18.60 1.40 -4.13
C VAL A 60 19.17 2.37 -5.14
N ILE A 61 18.58 3.57 -5.23
CA ILE A 61 19.03 4.63 -6.14
C ILE A 61 20.49 5.03 -5.86
N THR A 62 20.86 5.24 -4.59
CA THR A 62 22.24 5.58 -4.22
C THR A 62 23.20 4.47 -4.63
N LYS A 63 22.87 3.21 -4.38
CA LYS A 63 23.74 2.08 -4.75
C LYS A 63 23.94 1.94 -6.25
N LEU A 64 22.92 2.21 -7.05
CA LEU A 64 23.01 2.19 -8.51
C LEU A 64 23.88 3.35 -9.04
N ARG A 65 23.84 4.53 -8.40
CA ARG A 65 24.71 5.65 -8.75
C ARG A 65 26.18 5.43 -8.35
N ASP A 66 26.42 4.67 -7.29
CA ASP A 66 27.77 4.39 -6.77
C ASP A 66 28.51 3.28 -7.54
N LEU A 67 27.95 2.76 -8.64
CA LEU A 67 28.60 1.72 -9.45
C LEU A 67 29.80 2.30 -10.23
N ASN A 68 30.98 1.71 -10.04
CA ASN A 68 32.23 2.09 -10.73
C ASN A 68 32.13 1.98 -12.26
N GLN A 69 31.22 1.17 -12.76
CA GLN A 69 30.88 1.10 -14.17
C GLN A 69 29.39 1.39 -14.31
N PRO A 70 29.01 2.55 -14.87
CA PRO A 70 27.60 2.89 -15.04
C PRO A 70 26.98 1.95 -16.08
N ALA A 71 25.78 1.45 -15.77
CA ALA A 71 24.96 0.77 -16.77
C ALA A 71 24.33 1.81 -17.70
N ASP A 72 24.19 1.48 -18.98
CA ASP A 72 23.55 2.37 -19.96
C ASP A 72 22.06 2.61 -19.65
N GLU A 73 21.40 1.62 -19.03
CA GLU A 73 20.02 1.70 -18.56
C GLU A 73 19.80 0.80 -17.34
N VAL A 74 19.03 1.28 -16.36
CA VAL A 74 18.63 0.49 -15.19
C VAL A 74 17.13 0.66 -14.94
N GLU A 75 16.39 -0.45 -14.99
CA GLU A 75 14.97 -0.48 -14.64
C GLU A 75 14.78 -1.04 -13.23
N VAL A 76 14.11 -0.28 -12.35
CA VAL A 76 13.71 -0.74 -11.01
C VAL A 76 12.20 -0.63 -10.87
N LYS A 77 11.55 -1.77 -10.57
CA LYS A 77 10.10 -1.86 -10.37
C LYS A 77 9.79 -2.04 -8.89
N PHE A 78 9.16 -1.03 -8.29
CA PHE A 78 8.63 -1.12 -6.94
C PHE A 78 7.18 -1.57 -6.97
N GLY A 79 6.93 -2.83 -6.57
CA GLY A 79 5.58 -3.33 -6.36
C GLY A 79 5.06 -2.90 -4.98
N LEU A 80 3.94 -2.19 -4.95
CA LEU A 80 3.25 -1.82 -3.72
C LEU A 80 2.03 -2.73 -3.55
N LYS A 81 2.03 -3.55 -2.50
CA LYS A 81 0.83 -4.30 -2.09
C LYS A 81 0.15 -3.55 -0.96
N LEU A 82 -1.02 -2.99 -1.25
CA LEU A 82 -1.84 -2.32 -0.24
C LEU A 82 -2.57 -3.35 0.61
N THR A 83 -2.54 -3.16 1.92
CA THR A 83 -3.27 -3.93 2.93
C THR A 83 -3.93 -2.94 3.89
N ALA A 84 -5.09 -3.28 4.45
CA ALA A 84 -5.89 -2.36 5.27
C ALA A 84 -6.45 -3.05 6.51
#